data_AF-A0A7C8MDW2-F1
#
_entry.id   AF-A0A7C8MDW2-F1
#
_cell.length_a   1.000
_cell.length_b   1.000
_cell.length_c   1.000
_cell.angle_alpha   90.00
_cell.angle_beta   90.00
_cell.angle_gamma   90.00
#
_symmetry.space_group_name_H-M   'P 1'
#
loop_
_entity.id
_entity.type
_entity.pdbx_description
1 polymer ?
#
loop_
_entity_poly.entity_id
_entity_poly.type
_entity_poly.pdbx_seq_one_letter_code
_entity_poly.pdbx_strand_id
1 'polypeptide(L)'
;MVKISLIRQSNSRIDESSAPRVAVFAGGTSGIGKLTLAELAGLGTSFKAYVVGRKESERSFKTFIGDLHQTNPNAEIIWVEGEISLLSEVKRICDHIKTLESRIDLFFLTAGYAPFEGRKNTPEGLDVSHSLSFYSRICFIENLLPLLRASETARVVSVHSGGFEYANALNVNDLNLEQPGAFGPMITQLHMGIMGTLTLERLAEAEENQSVVFIHSHPGIVRTGNLFRGWGEGWWGPWFAAIFMDPILMLLAFSLKESAERYLYQVTSGAIGGKGPTLPGIVGRTTRGEPSGGLFLVSKKCDTVKNEKQLAKLRVTAQDAVWAKVRQIITPYV
;
A
#
# COMPACT_ATOMS: atom_id res chain seq x y z
N MET A 1 14.68 13.36 5.89
CA MET A 1 13.30 13.78 6.25
C MET A 1 12.87 14.98 5.41
N VAL A 2 11.70 14.87 4.77
CA VAL A 2 11.06 15.99 4.06
C VAL A 2 10.16 16.76 5.03
N LYS A 3 10.36 18.09 5.13
CA LYS A 3 9.54 18.96 5.98
C LYS A 3 8.13 19.06 5.42
N ILE A 4 7.11 19.13 6.30
CA ILE A 4 5.71 19.22 5.88
C ILE A 4 5.41 20.49 5.05
N SER A 5 6.13 21.59 5.30
CA SER A 5 6.02 22.80 4.48
C SER A 5 6.44 22.59 3.01
N LEU A 6 7.47 21.78 2.78
CA LEU A 6 7.93 21.42 1.43
C LEU A 6 6.95 20.46 0.75
N ILE A 7 6.40 19.51 1.50
CA ILE A 7 5.31 18.64 1.02
C ILE A 7 4.12 19.48 0.54
N ARG A 8 3.64 20.42 1.35
CA ARG A 8 2.53 21.31 0.98
C ARG A 8 2.86 22.16 -0.25
N GLN A 9 4.09 22.67 -0.36
CA GLN A 9 4.55 23.41 -1.53
C GLN A 9 4.60 22.55 -2.80
N SER A 10 4.96 21.28 -2.68
CA SER A 10 4.89 20.33 -3.80
C SER A 10 3.45 20.04 -4.19
N ASN A 11 2.58 19.79 -3.21
CA ASN A 11 1.18 19.48 -3.44
C ASN A 11 0.41 20.64 -4.08
N SER A 12 0.75 21.89 -3.73
CA SER A 12 0.10 23.08 -4.32
C SER A 12 0.45 23.30 -5.80
N ARG A 13 1.34 22.50 -6.38
CA ARG A 13 1.74 22.53 -7.79
C ARG A 13 1.16 21.37 -8.60
N ILE A 14 0.34 20.52 -7.98
CA ILE A 14 -0.35 19.43 -8.67
C ILE A 14 -1.43 20.03 -9.59
N ASP A 15 -1.51 19.50 -10.80
CA ASP A 15 -2.45 19.89 -11.84
C ASP A 15 -2.95 18.67 -12.63
N GLU A 16 -3.77 18.89 -13.66
CA GLU A 16 -4.33 17.84 -14.53
C GLU A 16 -3.28 16.99 -15.29
N SER A 17 -2.02 17.45 -15.35
CA SER A 17 -0.92 16.72 -16.02
C SER A 17 -0.19 15.78 -15.07
N SER A 18 -0.28 16.04 -13.76
CA SER A 18 0.47 15.35 -12.71
C SER A 18 -0.43 14.58 -11.74
N ALA A 19 -1.72 14.90 -11.66
CA ALA A 19 -2.70 14.12 -10.94
C ALA A 19 -3.02 12.80 -11.68
N PRO A 20 -3.24 11.69 -10.96
CA PRO A 20 -3.63 10.42 -11.57
C PRO A 20 -5.04 10.55 -12.20
N ARG A 21 -5.25 10.00 -13.39
CA ARG A 21 -6.56 10.01 -14.07
C ARG A 21 -7.35 8.74 -13.82
N VAL A 22 -6.69 7.60 -13.71
CA VAL A 22 -7.29 6.32 -13.32
C VAL A 22 -6.56 5.77 -12.10
N ALA A 23 -7.30 5.61 -11.01
CA ALA A 23 -6.78 5.10 -9.76
C ALA A 23 -7.52 3.85 -9.29
N VAL A 24 -6.82 2.94 -8.63
CA VAL A 24 -7.40 1.77 -7.96
C VAL A 24 -6.94 1.77 -6.50
N PHE A 25 -7.87 1.58 -5.57
CA PHE A 25 -7.63 1.57 -4.13
C PHE A 25 -8.06 0.24 -3.52
N ALA A 26 -7.09 -0.59 -3.12
CA ALA A 26 -7.31 -1.74 -2.26
C ALA A 26 -7.07 -1.32 -0.79
N GLY A 27 -8.16 -0.99 -0.09
CA GLY A 27 -8.11 -0.34 1.23
C GLY A 27 -8.45 1.15 1.23
N GLY A 28 -9.25 1.62 0.27
CA GLY A 28 -9.70 3.03 0.18
C GLY A 28 -10.92 3.38 1.03
N THR A 29 -11.57 2.42 1.68
CA THR A 29 -12.83 2.64 2.41
C THR A 29 -12.67 3.24 3.81
N SER A 30 -11.44 3.25 4.34
CA SER A 30 -11.13 3.80 5.67
C SER A 30 -9.65 4.17 5.80
N GLY A 31 -9.30 4.86 6.88
CA GLY A 31 -7.89 5.12 7.24
C GLY A 31 -7.14 5.89 6.16
N ILE A 32 -5.88 5.50 5.91
CA ILE A 32 -4.96 6.19 4.99
C ILE A 32 -5.53 6.25 3.57
N GLY A 33 -6.02 5.13 3.02
CA GLY A 33 -6.55 5.12 1.65
C GLY A 33 -7.74 6.06 1.47
N LYS A 34 -8.66 6.12 2.44
CA LYS A 34 -9.79 7.07 2.42
C LYS A 34 -9.33 8.52 2.46
N LEU A 35 -8.34 8.83 3.29
CA LEU A 35 -7.77 10.18 3.41
C LEU A 35 -7.03 10.59 2.13
N THR A 36 -6.26 9.69 1.52
CA THR A 36 -5.57 9.94 0.25
C THR A 36 -6.56 10.19 -0.88
N LEU A 37 -7.66 9.43 -0.94
CA LEU A 37 -8.73 9.66 -1.90
C LEU A 37 -9.42 11.01 -1.70
N ALA A 38 -9.64 11.42 -0.44
CA ALA A 38 -10.20 12.75 -0.13
C ALA A 38 -9.29 13.88 -0.62
N GLU A 39 -7.97 13.78 -0.40
CA GLU A 39 -7.01 14.78 -0.87
C GLU A 39 -6.95 14.83 -2.40
N LEU A 40 -7.00 13.68 -3.09
CA LEU A 40 -7.08 13.64 -4.55
C LEU A 40 -8.36 14.31 -5.06
N ALA A 41 -9.50 14.02 -4.45
CA ALA A 41 -10.75 14.70 -4.78
C ALA A 41 -10.64 16.22 -4.55
N GLY A 42 -10.02 16.63 -3.44
CA GLY A 42 -9.80 18.05 -3.10
C GLY A 42 -8.90 18.82 -4.06
N LEU A 43 -8.15 18.15 -4.95
CA LEU A 43 -7.40 18.83 -6.01
C LEU A 43 -8.31 19.47 -7.07
N GLY A 44 -9.56 19.00 -7.19
CA GLY A 44 -10.49 19.46 -8.23
C GLY A 44 -10.19 18.95 -9.65
N THR A 45 -9.19 18.07 -9.81
CA THR A 45 -8.83 17.47 -11.09
C THR A 45 -9.80 16.37 -11.50
N SER A 46 -9.87 16.09 -12.80
CA SER A 46 -10.71 15.02 -13.35
C SER A 46 -10.03 13.66 -13.19
N PHE A 47 -10.65 12.75 -12.46
CA PHE A 47 -10.14 11.38 -12.33
C PHE A 47 -11.26 10.38 -12.08
N LYS A 48 -10.99 9.12 -12.39
CA LYS A 48 -11.80 7.96 -12.02
C LYS A 48 -11.05 7.13 -10.99
N ALA A 49 -11.73 6.73 -9.92
CA ALA A 49 -11.17 5.86 -8.89
C ALA A 49 -12.05 4.65 -8.60
N TYR A 50 -11.48 3.45 -8.72
CA TYR A 50 -12.07 2.20 -8.26
C TYR A 50 -11.67 1.95 -6.82
N VAL A 51 -12.63 1.83 -5.92
CA VAL A 51 -12.37 1.64 -4.50
C VAL A 51 -12.96 0.31 -4.06
N VAL A 52 -12.06 -0.62 -3.75
CA VAL A 52 -12.41 -1.97 -3.33
C VAL A 52 -12.76 -1.98 -1.85
N GLY A 53 -13.92 -2.54 -1.52
CA GLY A 53 -14.38 -2.68 -0.15
C GLY A 53 -15.26 -3.91 0.04
N ARG A 54 -15.30 -4.40 1.28
CA ARG A 54 -16.24 -5.46 1.68
C ARG A 54 -17.66 -4.91 1.73
N LYS A 55 -18.66 -5.78 1.62
CA LYS A 55 -20.07 -5.41 1.57
C LYS A 55 -20.52 -4.52 2.73
N GLU A 56 -20.02 -4.77 3.93
CA GLU A 56 -20.35 -4.03 5.15
C GLU A 56 -19.91 -2.56 5.08
N SER A 57 -18.93 -2.24 4.23
CA SER A 57 -18.45 -0.88 4.04
C SER A 57 -19.25 -0.08 2.99
N GLU A 58 -20.10 -0.72 2.20
CA GLU A 58 -20.76 -0.08 1.05
C GLU A 58 -21.57 1.16 1.46
N ARG A 59 -22.41 1.03 2.49
CA ARG A 59 -23.31 2.11 2.92
C ARG A 59 -22.54 3.35 3.37
N SER A 60 -21.56 3.17 4.25
CA SER A 60 -20.77 4.30 4.78
C SER A 60 -19.86 4.89 3.72
N PHE A 61 -19.40 4.09 2.76
CA PHE A 61 -18.59 4.56 1.65
C PHE A 61 -19.42 5.34 0.62
N LYS A 62 -20.66 4.93 0.32
CA LYS A 62 -21.57 5.69 -0.55
C LYS A 62 -21.88 7.10 -0.03
N THR A 63 -22.06 7.26 1.29
CA THR A 63 -22.19 8.59 1.90
C THR A 63 -20.96 9.44 1.63
N PHE A 64 -19.77 8.88 1.84
CA PHE A 64 -18.51 9.57 1.58
C PHE A 64 -18.30 9.93 0.11
N ILE A 65 -18.71 9.08 -0.84
CA ILE A 65 -18.70 9.42 -2.27
C ILE A 65 -19.57 10.66 -2.53
N GLY A 66 -20.75 10.74 -1.89
CA GLY A 66 -21.61 11.93 -1.99
C GLY A 66 -20.94 13.22 -1.51
N ASP A 67 -20.20 13.17 -0.41
CA ASP A 67 -19.44 14.31 0.11
C ASP A 67 -18.29 14.71 -0.84
N LEU A 68 -17.58 13.72 -1.40
CA LEU A 68 -16.50 13.99 -2.36
C LEU A 68 -17.03 14.54 -3.68
N HIS A 69 -18.20 14.08 -4.15
CA HIS A 69 -18.82 14.60 -5.37
C HIS A 69 -19.21 16.09 -5.23
N GLN A 70 -19.64 16.52 -4.04
CA GLN A 70 -19.87 17.94 -3.77
C GLN A 70 -18.58 18.77 -3.82
N THR A 71 -17.45 18.16 -3.44
CA THR A 71 -16.13 18.82 -3.47
C THR A 71 -15.56 18.86 -4.89
N ASN A 72 -15.72 17.78 -5.65
CA ASN A 72 -15.22 17.65 -7.01
C ASN A 72 -16.22 16.87 -7.88
N PRO A 73 -17.10 17.58 -8.61
CA PRO A 73 -18.08 16.95 -9.50
C PRO A 73 -17.46 16.20 -10.68
N ASN A 74 -16.19 16.48 -11.00
CA ASN A 74 -15.45 15.85 -12.11
C ASN A 74 -14.77 14.54 -11.69
N ALA A 75 -14.81 14.18 -10.40
CA ALA A 75 -14.30 12.91 -9.90
C ALA A 75 -15.37 11.80 -10.01
N GLU A 76 -15.04 10.72 -10.71
CA GLU A 76 -15.87 9.52 -10.79
C GLU A 76 -15.35 8.46 -9.82
N ILE A 77 -16.03 8.28 -8.68
CA ILE A 77 -15.61 7.31 -7.66
C ILE A 77 -16.55 6.11 -7.69
N ILE A 78 -16.00 4.96 -8.07
CA ILE A 78 -16.71 3.69 -8.26
C ILE A 78 -16.37 2.78 -7.08
N TRP A 79 -17.39 2.37 -6.34
CA TRP A 79 -17.23 1.33 -5.31
C TRP A 79 -17.29 -0.06 -5.96
N VAL A 80 -16.35 -0.93 -5.58
CA VAL A 80 -16.26 -2.32 -6.05
C VAL A 80 -16.30 -3.26 -4.86
N GLU A 81 -17.29 -4.14 -4.83
CA GLU A 81 -17.40 -5.18 -3.80
C GLU A 81 -16.25 -6.18 -3.94
N GLY A 82 -15.61 -6.55 -2.82
CA GLY A 82 -14.60 -7.59 -2.81
C GLY A 82 -14.07 -7.96 -1.41
N GLU A 83 -13.95 -9.25 -1.15
CA GLU A 83 -13.21 -9.80 0.00
C GLU A 83 -11.78 -10.14 -0.41
N ILE A 84 -10.91 -9.12 -0.41
CA ILE A 84 -9.54 -9.22 -0.95
C ILE A 84 -8.57 -10.03 -0.08
N SER A 85 -9.04 -10.62 1.03
CA SER A 85 -8.31 -11.71 1.67
C SER A 85 -8.36 -13.01 0.85
N LEU A 86 -9.26 -13.11 -0.14
CA LEU A 86 -9.34 -14.22 -1.10
C LEU A 86 -8.69 -13.81 -2.43
N LEU A 87 -7.72 -14.59 -2.91
CA LEU A 87 -7.05 -14.34 -4.18
C LEU A 87 -7.97 -14.55 -5.39
N SER A 88 -8.96 -15.43 -5.26
CA SER A 88 -10.04 -15.58 -6.25
C SER A 88 -10.83 -14.28 -6.46
N GLU A 89 -11.15 -13.58 -5.37
CA GLU A 89 -11.81 -12.26 -5.43
C GLU A 89 -10.89 -11.19 -6.01
N VAL A 90 -9.59 -11.20 -5.66
CA VAL A 90 -8.58 -10.33 -6.28
C VAL A 90 -8.59 -10.49 -7.80
N LYS A 91 -8.53 -11.74 -8.29
CA LYS A 91 -8.59 -12.03 -9.74
C LYS A 91 -9.87 -11.49 -10.37
N ARG A 92 -11.04 -11.77 -9.78
CA ARG A 92 -12.34 -11.30 -10.29
C ARG A 92 -12.38 -9.77 -10.42
N ILE A 93 -11.88 -9.05 -9.41
CA ILE A 93 -11.81 -7.59 -9.41
C ILE A 93 -10.87 -7.09 -10.50
N CYS A 94 -9.68 -7.68 -10.63
CA CYS A 94 -8.73 -7.34 -11.68
C CYS A 94 -9.33 -7.56 -13.08
N ASP A 95 -9.97 -8.71 -13.30
CA ASP A 95 -10.62 -9.04 -14.57
C ASP A 95 -11.70 -8.00 -14.91
N HIS A 96 -12.52 -7.61 -13.93
CA HIS A 96 -13.51 -6.56 -14.11
C HIS A 96 -12.87 -5.21 -14.49
N ILE A 97 -11.85 -4.75 -13.77
CA ILE A 97 -11.16 -3.48 -14.08
C ILE A 97 -10.52 -3.51 -15.48
N LYS A 98 -9.92 -4.63 -15.88
CA LYS A 98 -9.35 -4.83 -17.22
C LYS A 98 -10.38 -4.73 -18.35
N THR A 99 -11.68 -4.93 -18.07
CA THR A 99 -12.75 -4.70 -19.07
C THR A 99 -13.14 -3.23 -19.22
N LEU A 100 -12.83 -2.39 -18.23
CA LEU A 100 -13.29 -1.00 -18.17
C LEU A 100 -12.19 0.00 -18.52
N GLU A 101 -10.93 -0.35 -18.27
CA GLU A 101 -9.80 0.56 -18.36
C GLU A 101 -8.70 0.03 -19.27
N SER A 102 -8.08 0.92 -20.03
CA SER A 102 -6.91 0.62 -20.87
C SER A 102 -5.58 0.97 -20.19
N ARG A 103 -5.63 1.70 -19.08
CA ARG A 103 -4.45 2.10 -18.29
C ARG A 103 -4.81 2.38 -16.84
N ILE A 104 -3.83 2.32 -15.95
CA ILE A 104 -3.95 2.73 -14.53
C ILE A 104 -2.76 3.63 -14.19
N ASP A 105 -3.03 4.82 -13.63
CA ASP A 105 -1.99 5.78 -13.23
C ASP A 105 -1.61 5.62 -11.75
N LEU A 106 -2.54 5.20 -10.90
CA LEU A 106 -2.28 4.98 -9.48
C LEU A 106 -2.88 3.68 -9.01
N PHE A 107 -2.05 2.82 -8.41
CA PHE A 107 -2.53 1.68 -7.66
C PHE A 107 -2.10 1.77 -6.19
N PHE A 108 -3.07 1.95 -5.30
CA PHE A 108 -2.85 2.25 -3.89
C PHE A 108 -3.33 1.08 -3.01
N LEU A 109 -2.39 0.42 -2.35
CA LEU A 109 -2.58 -0.82 -1.59
C LEU A 109 -2.33 -0.55 -0.11
N THR A 110 -3.35 -0.65 0.74
CA THR A 110 -3.24 -0.39 2.19
C THR A 110 -3.97 -1.38 3.08
N ALA A 111 -4.77 -2.29 2.50
CA ALA A 111 -5.54 -3.26 3.27
C ALA A 111 -4.65 -4.14 4.15
N GLY A 112 -5.03 -4.33 5.41
CA GLY A 112 -4.27 -5.10 6.39
C GLY A 112 -4.72 -4.82 7.82
N TYR A 113 -4.20 -5.61 8.76
CA TYR A 113 -4.36 -5.44 10.20
C TYR A 113 -3.26 -6.21 10.94
N ALA A 114 -3.03 -5.86 12.21
CA ALA A 114 -2.11 -6.61 13.07
C ALA A 114 -2.84 -7.82 13.70
N PRO A 115 -2.40 -9.07 13.48
CA PRO A 115 -3.12 -10.26 13.90
C PRO A 115 -2.83 -10.63 15.37
N PHE A 116 -3.55 -10.01 16.31
CA PHE A 116 -3.34 -10.26 17.74
C PHE A 116 -3.92 -11.59 18.24
N GLU A 117 -4.82 -12.20 17.47
CA GLU A 117 -5.51 -13.46 17.84
C GLU A 117 -4.80 -14.73 17.39
N GLY A 118 -3.60 -14.59 16.85
CA GLY A 118 -2.93 -15.69 16.16
C GLY A 118 -3.45 -15.89 14.73
N ARG A 119 -3.05 -17.03 14.16
CA ARG A 119 -3.25 -17.35 12.75
C ARG A 119 -4.72 -17.70 12.47
N LYS A 120 -5.32 -17.06 11.47
CA LYS A 120 -6.67 -17.34 10.99
C LYS A 120 -6.64 -17.57 9.49
N ASN A 121 -7.07 -18.74 9.05
CA ASN A 121 -7.02 -19.08 7.64
C ASN A 121 -8.28 -18.68 6.88
N THR A 122 -8.07 -18.23 5.64
CA THR A 122 -9.10 -18.19 4.61
C THR A 122 -9.44 -19.61 4.14
N PRO A 123 -10.57 -19.80 3.44
CA PRO A 123 -10.87 -21.05 2.74
C PRO A 123 -9.81 -21.49 1.73
N GLU A 124 -8.99 -20.56 1.22
CA GLU A 124 -7.86 -20.83 0.32
C GLU A 124 -6.59 -21.29 1.08
N GLY A 125 -6.66 -21.44 2.40
CA GLY A 125 -5.58 -21.97 3.25
C GLY A 125 -4.52 -20.94 3.67
N LEU A 126 -4.64 -19.69 3.23
CA LEU A 126 -3.75 -18.60 3.60
C LEU A 126 -4.20 -17.94 4.90
N ASP A 127 -3.24 -17.52 5.73
CA ASP A 127 -3.59 -16.64 6.84
C ASP A 127 -4.17 -15.32 6.30
N VAL A 128 -5.27 -14.84 6.89
CA VAL A 128 -5.98 -13.64 6.43
C VAL A 128 -5.06 -12.41 6.46
N SER A 129 -4.23 -12.25 7.49
CA SER A 129 -3.31 -11.12 7.59
C SER A 129 -2.18 -11.22 6.55
N HIS A 130 -1.69 -12.42 6.25
CA HIS A 130 -0.70 -12.65 5.19
C HIS A 130 -1.30 -12.34 3.81
N SER A 131 -2.55 -12.76 3.59
CA SER A 131 -3.25 -12.46 2.34
C SER A 131 -3.41 -10.96 2.14
N LEU A 132 -3.95 -10.24 3.11
CA LEU A 132 -4.19 -8.79 3.01
C LEU A 132 -2.89 -7.95 2.94
N SER A 133 -1.90 -8.28 3.78
CA SER A 133 -0.65 -7.51 3.87
C SER A 133 0.35 -7.81 2.76
N PHE A 134 0.24 -8.98 2.10
CA PHE A 134 1.23 -9.42 1.12
C PHE A 134 0.63 -10.11 -0.12
N TYR A 135 0.06 -11.31 -0.02
CA TYR A 135 -0.24 -12.12 -1.21
C TYR A 135 -1.27 -11.48 -2.15
N SER A 136 -2.36 -10.93 -1.61
CA SER A 136 -3.37 -10.19 -2.40
C SER A 136 -2.75 -9.01 -3.14
N ARG A 137 -1.82 -8.30 -2.50
CA ARG A 137 -1.16 -7.13 -3.07
C ARG A 137 -0.33 -7.50 -4.28
N ILE A 138 0.47 -8.55 -4.18
CA ILE A 138 1.27 -9.03 -5.31
C ILE A 138 0.37 -9.60 -6.40
N CYS A 139 -0.66 -10.35 -6.04
CA CYS A 139 -1.65 -10.89 -6.99
C CYS A 139 -2.34 -9.78 -7.79
N PHE A 140 -2.75 -8.69 -7.12
CA PHE A 140 -3.30 -7.51 -7.78
C PHE A 140 -2.27 -6.84 -8.71
N ILE A 141 -1.04 -6.61 -8.21
CA ILE A 141 0.00 -5.92 -8.98
C ILE A 141 0.27 -6.70 -10.27
N GLU A 142 0.57 -8.00 -10.17
CA GLU A 142 0.84 -8.87 -11.33
C GLU A 142 -0.30 -8.84 -12.35
N ASN A 143 -1.55 -8.94 -11.91
CA ASN A 143 -2.72 -8.87 -12.79
C ASN A 143 -2.89 -7.51 -13.49
N LEU A 144 -2.54 -6.40 -12.82
CA LEU A 144 -2.77 -5.04 -13.31
C LEU A 144 -1.53 -4.41 -13.93
N LEU A 145 -0.36 -5.07 -13.88
CA LEU A 145 0.88 -4.63 -14.52
C LEU A 145 0.68 -4.25 -15.99
N PRO A 146 -0.07 -5.00 -16.83
CA PRO A 146 -0.30 -4.59 -18.22
C PRO A 146 -0.91 -3.19 -18.36
N LEU A 147 -1.87 -2.82 -17.50
CA LEU A 147 -2.50 -1.50 -17.52
C LEU A 147 -1.62 -0.42 -16.88
N LEU A 148 -0.84 -0.78 -15.87
CA LEU A 148 0.14 0.13 -15.26
C LEU A 148 1.23 0.50 -16.27
N ARG A 149 1.75 -0.47 -17.03
CA ARG A 149 2.76 -0.24 -18.10
C ARG A 149 2.26 0.67 -19.21
N ALA A 150 0.94 0.67 -19.46
CA ALA A 150 0.30 1.52 -20.46
C ALA A 150 0.16 3.00 -20.02
N SER A 151 0.42 3.32 -18.75
CA SER A 151 0.44 4.70 -18.25
C SER A 151 1.86 5.27 -18.19
N GLU A 152 2.00 6.53 -18.56
CA GLU A 152 3.26 7.29 -18.45
C GLU A 152 3.53 7.83 -17.04
N THR A 153 2.56 7.73 -16.14
CA THR A 153 2.62 8.27 -14.77
C THR A 153 2.33 7.22 -13.70
N ALA A 154 2.31 5.94 -14.09
CA ALA A 154 1.96 4.82 -13.24
C ALA A 154 2.78 4.77 -11.94
N ARG A 155 2.05 4.68 -10.82
CA ARG A 155 2.61 4.49 -9.49
C ARG A 155 1.91 3.34 -8.78
N VAL A 156 2.68 2.38 -8.28
CA VAL A 156 2.23 1.38 -7.31
C VAL A 156 2.70 1.81 -5.93
N VAL A 157 1.75 2.06 -5.03
CA VAL A 157 2.05 2.42 -3.63
C VAL A 157 1.51 1.35 -2.70
N SER A 158 2.41 0.55 -2.15
CA SER A 158 2.11 -0.41 -1.08
C SER A 158 2.44 0.21 0.26
N VAL A 159 1.42 0.46 1.09
CA VAL A 159 1.59 0.98 2.44
C VAL A 159 1.70 -0.18 3.42
N HIS A 160 2.89 -0.38 3.96
CA HIS A 160 3.17 -1.37 5.00
C HIS A 160 4.44 -1.00 5.81
N SER A 161 5.52 -1.79 5.78
CA SER A 161 6.69 -1.60 6.64
C SER A 161 7.98 -1.29 5.86
N GLY A 162 7.88 -0.55 4.77
CA GLY A 162 9.04 -0.16 3.96
C GLY A 162 10.13 0.54 4.77
N GLY A 163 11.38 0.08 4.65
CA GLY A 163 12.52 0.58 5.40
C GLY A 163 12.79 -0.14 6.74
N PHE A 164 11.98 -1.14 7.10
CA PHE A 164 12.18 -1.99 8.28
C PHE A 164 12.65 -3.41 7.92
N GLU A 165 13.35 -3.57 6.80
CA GLU A 165 13.80 -4.88 6.34
C GLU A 165 15.01 -5.37 7.12
N TYR A 166 14.82 -5.78 8.38
CA TYR A 166 15.88 -6.41 9.17
C TYR A 166 16.05 -7.87 8.74
N ALA A 167 17.24 -8.25 8.29
CA ALA A 167 17.46 -9.57 7.70
C ALA A 167 17.18 -10.74 8.67
N ASN A 168 17.29 -10.51 9.98
CA ASN A 168 16.98 -11.49 11.02
C ASN A 168 15.49 -11.59 11.37
N ALA A 169 14.64 -10.72 10.80
CA ALA A 169 13.18 -10.76 11.00
C ALA A 169 12.45 -11.60 9.93
N LEU A 170 13.17 -12.10 8.92
CA LEU A 170 12.62 -13.02 7.91
C LEU A 170 13.03 -14.45 8.23
N ASN A 171 12.05 -15.34 8.37
CA ASN A 171 12.28 -16.77 8.43
C ASN A 171 12.15 -17.38 7.03
N VAL A 172 13.27 -17.59 6.34
CA VAL A 172 13.31 -18.13 4.97
C VAL A 172 12.86 -19.58 4.90
N ASN A 173 13.04 -20.35 5.98
CA ASN A 173 12.66 -21.76 6.04
C ASN A 173 11.16 -21.96 6.35
N ASP A 174 10.46 -20.89 6.74
CA ASP A 174 9.02 -20.91 7.01
C ASP A 174 8.41 -19.56 6.61
N LEU A 175 8.28 -19.37 5.29
CA LEU A 175 7.77 -18.12 4.72
C LEU A 175 6.29 -17.86 5.03
N ASN A 176 5.55 -18.88 5.47
CA ASN A 176 4.14 -18.75 5.85
C ASN A 176 3.93 -18.71 7.37
N LEU A 177 4.99 -18.73 8.17
CA LEU A 177 4.95 -18.74 9.64
C LEU A 177 4.01 -19.83 10.20
N GLU A 178 4.10 -21.02 9.65
CA GLU A 178 3.27 -22.18 9.99
C GLU A 178 3.83 -22.97 11.18
N GLN A 179 5.12 -22.84 11.48
CA GLN A 179 5.75 -23.57 12.58
C GLN A 179 5.35 -23.02 13.96
N PRO A 180 5.29 -23.87 15.01
CA PRO A 180 5.00 -23.42 16.36
C PRO A 180 5.94 -22.30 16.82
N GLY A 181 5.35 -21.19 17.30
CA GLY A 181 6.10 -20.02 17.76
C GLY A 181 6.61 -19.07 16.65
N ALA A 182 6.38 -19.38 15.37
CA ALA A 182 6.77 -18.52 14.25
C ALA A 182 5.81 -17.32 14.06
N PHE A 183 4.55 -17.46 14.48
CA PHE A 183 3.52 -16.43 14.29
C PHE A 183 3.41 -15.49 15.49
N GLY A 184 3.27 -14.19 15.22
CA GLY A 184 2.96 -13.18 16.23
C GLY A 184 2.74 -11.81 15.58
N PRO A 185 2.00 -10.89 16.20
CA PRO A 185 1.54 -9.66 15.54
C PRO A 185 2.68 -8.82 14.95
N MET A 186 3.77 -8.62 15.71
CA MET A 186 4.94 -7.87 15.21
C MET A 186 5.81 -8.70 14.26
N ILE A 187 5.96 -10.01 14.51
CA ILE A 187 6.76 -10.92 13.67
C ILE A 187 6.12 -10.98 12.28
N THR A 188 4.82 -11.24 12.22
CA THR A 188 4.03 -11.32 10.98
C THR A 188 4.09 -10.02 10.19
N GLN A 189 3.91 -8.86 10.83
CA GLN A 189 3.97 -7.57 10.14
C GLN A 189 5.35 -7.29 9.53
N LEU A 190 6.44 -7.55 10.26
CA LEU A 190 7.78 -7.35 9.71
C LEU A 190 8.12 -8.38 8.62
N HIS A 191 7.77 -9.64 8.83
CA HIS A 191 8.04 -10.74 7.91
C HIS A 191 7.32 -10.54 6.57
N MET A 192 5.99 -10.30 6.59
CA MET A 192 5.21 -10.00 5.39
C MET A 192 5.68 -8.71 4.69
N GLY A 193 6.14 -7.73 5.46
CA GLY A 193 6.73 -6.51 4.92
C GLY A 193 8.04 -6.74 4.17
N ILE A 194 8.94 -7.55 4.73
CA ILE A 194 10.20 -7.92 4.06
C ILE A 194 9.90 -8.69 2.77
N MET A 195 9.00 -9.67 2.81
CA MET A 195 8.57 -10.39 1.61
C MET A 195 7.99 -9.43 0.56
N GLY A 196 7.19 -8.46 1.01
CA GLY A 196 6.68 -7.34 0.21
C GLY A 196 7.80 -6.56 -0.49
N THR A 197 8.80 -6.08 0.26
CA THR A 197 9.95 -5.36 -0.29
C THR A 197 10.69 -6.17 -1.34
N LEU A 198 11.05 -7.43 -1.04
CA LEU A 198 11.82 -8.27 -1.96
C LEU A 198 11.07 -8.56 -3.27
N THR A 199 9.75 -8.75 -3.17
CA THR A 199 8.90 -9.02 -4.32
C THR A 199 8.68 -7.76 -5.15
N LEU A 200 8.39 -6.63 -4.52
CA LEU A 200 8.24 -5.34 -5.19
C LEU A 200 9.55 -4.90 -5.86
N GLU A 201 10.70 -5.13 -5.23
CA GLU A 201 12.01 -4.84 -5.82
C GLU A 201 12.22 -5.65 -7.09
N ARG A 202 11.95 -6.97 -7.05
CA ARG A 202 12.06 -7.83 -8.24
C ARG A 202 11.13 -7.37 -9.37
N LEU A 203 9.89 -7.01 -9.05
CA LEU A 203 8.95 -6.48 -10.03
C LEU A 203 9.44 -5.14 -10.60
N ALA A 204 9.95 -4.23 -9.77
CA ALA A 204 10.41 -2.91 -10.20
C ALA A 204 11.70 -2.95 -11.03
N GLU A 205 12.52 -4.00 -10.88
CA GLU A 205 13.77 -4.21 -11.62
C GLU A 205 13.54 -4.91 -12.98
N ALA A 206 12.35 -5.44 -13.25
CA ALA A 206 12.02 -6.02 -14.55
C ALA A 206 12.01 -4.93 -15.64
N GLU A 207 12.60 -5.24 -16.81
CA GLU A 207 12.78 -4.28 -17.90
C GLU A 207 11.45 -3.70 -18.39
N GLU A 208 10.39 -4.53 -18.46
CA GLU A 208 9.06 -4.10 -18.92
C GLU A 208 8.37 -3.17 -17.92
N ASN A 209 8.90 -3.03 -16.70
CA ASN A 209 8.32 -2.26 -15.61
C ASN A 209 9.05 -0.92 -15.35
N GLN A 210 10.05 -0.55 -16.16
CA GLN A 210 10.85 0.66 -15.95
C GLN A 210 10.03 1.96 -15.94
N SER A 211 8.89 2.00 -16.62
CA SER A 211 7.96 3.15 -16.64
C SER A 211 7.10 3.25 -15.38
N VAL A 212 6.99 2.18 -14.58
CA VAL A 212 6.14 2.11 -13.39
C VAL A 212 6.96 2.45 -12.15
N VAL A 213 6.51 3.42 -11.38
CA VAL A 213 7.12 3.78 -10.11
C VAL A 213 6.61 2.84 -9.01
N PHE A 214 7.50 2.13 -8.33
CA PHE A 214 7.15 1.28 -7.18
C PHE A 214 7.55 1.94 -5.87
N ILE A 215 6.61 2.03 -4.94
CA ILE A 215 6.79 2.61 -3.62
C ILE A 215 6.34 1.60 -2.57
N HIS A 216 7.23 1.25 -1.65
CA HIS A 216 6.88 0.60 -0.40
C HIS A 216 7.00 1.62 0.73
N SER A 217 5.85 2.07 1.23
CA SER A 217 5.74 3.15 2.20
C SER A 217 5.56 2.62 3.61
N HIS A 218 6.20 3.25 4.58
CA HIS A 218 5.91 3.09 5.98
C HIS A 218 5.12 4.28 6.52
N PRO A 219 3.88 4.09 7.01
CA PRO A 219 3.03 5.18 7.45
C PRO A 219 3.47 5.83 8.77
N GLY A 220 4.36 5.19 9.53
CA GLY A 220 4.50 5.50 10.95
C GLY A 220 3.28 5.02 11.72
N ILE A 221 2.97 5.71 12.81
CA ILE A 221 1.78 5.45 13.61
C ILE A 221 0.67 6.37 13.10
N VAL A 222 -0.44 5.81 12.64
CA VAL A 222 -1.62 6.56 12.19
C VAL A 222 -2.85 5.95 12.83
N ARG A 223 -3.72 6.78 13.41
CA ARG A 223 -4.96 6.35 14.09
C ARG A 223 -6.05 5.99 13.08
N THR A 224 -5.87 4.88 12.37
CA THR A 224 -6.77 4.36 11.31
C THR A 224 -7.76 3.30 11.81
N GLY A 225 -7.71 2.97 13.11
CA GLY A 225 -8.43 1.83 13.67
C GLY A 225 -7.70 0.49 13.48
N ASN A 226 -6.53 0.46 12.83
CA ASN A 226 -5.79 -0.77 12.51
C ASN A 226 -5.54 -1.67 13.72
N LEU A 227 -5.22 -1.07 14.87
CA LEU A 227 -4.96 -1.78 16.12
C LEU A 227 -6.20 -2.38 16.76
N PHE A 228 -7.39 -1.94 16.38
CA PHE A 228 -8.66 -2.45 16.91
C PHE A 228 -9.25 -3.56 16.03
N ARG A 229 -8.91 -3.62 14.74
CA ARG A 229 -9.41 -4.63 13.78
C ARG A 229 -8.83 -6.03 14.01
N GLY A 230 -7.69 -6.10 14.67
CA GLY A 230 -7.00 -7.35 14.98
C GLY A 230 -7.57 -8.11 16.16
N TRP A 231 -8.66 -7.62 16.76
CA TRP A 231 -9.37 -8.25 17.86
C TRP A 231 -10.82 -8.52 17.43
N GLY A 232 -11.37 -9.62 17.92
CA GLY A 232 -12.69 -10.15 17.68
C GLY A 232 -13.64 -9.74 18.78
N GLU A 233 -14.92 -9.99 18.52
CA GLU A 233 -16.00 -9.62 19.42
C GLU A 233 -15.89 -10.38 20.75
N GLY A 234 -16.02 -9.65 21.87
CA GLY A 234 -16.03 -10.23 23.22
C GLY A 234 -14.67 -10.38 23.91
N TRP A 235 -13.55 -10.10 23.24
CA TRP A 235 -12.24 -10.12 23.89
C TRP A 235 -11.95 -8.80 24.62
N TRP A 236 -11.18 -8.82 25.72
CA TRP A 236 -10.72 -7.62 26.44
C TRP A 236 -9.71 -6.75 25.66
N GLY A 237 -9.22 -7.24 24.51
CA GLY A 237 -8.21 -6.59 23.67
C GLY A 237 -8.53 -5.16 23.24
N PRO A 238 -9.73 -4.86 22.70
CA PRO A 238 -10.13 -3.49 22.37
C PRO A 238 -10.16 -2.55 23.58
N TRP A 239 -10.53 -3.05 24.77
CA TRP A 239 -10.52 -2.27 26.00
C TRP A 239 -9.09 -1.95 26.45
N PHE A 240 -8.20 -2.96 26.43
CA PHE A 240 -6.77 -2.76 26.68
C PHE A 240 -6.13 -1.79 25.68
N ALA A 241 -6.42 -1.95 24.38
CA ALA A 241 -5.93 -1.06 23.34
C ALA A 241 -6.44 0.37 23.52
N ALA A 242 -7.70 0.57 23.91
CA ALA A 242 -8.28 1.89 24.14
C ALA A 242 -7.65 2.59 25.37
N ILE A 243 -7.37 1.86 26.45
CA ILE A 243 -6.85 2.45 27.69
C ILE A 243 -5.35 2.71 27.62
N PHE A 244 -4.57 1.77 27.10
CA PHE A 244 -3.11 1.82 27.19
C PHE A 244 -2.43 2.20 25.89
N MET A 245 -2.92 1.69 24.76
CA MET A 245 -2.27 1.94 23.46
C MET A 245 -2.73 3.27 22.85
N ASP A 246 -4.03 3.56 22.82
CA ASP A 246 -4.56 4.74 22.12
C ASP A 246 -4.00 6.09 22.64
N PRO A 247 -3.78 6.31 23.95
CA PRO A 247 -3.11 7.52 24.43
C PRO A 247 -1.66 7.66 23.95
N ILE A 248 -0.92 6.55 23.90
CA ILE A 248 0.46 6.51 23.38
C ILE A 248 0.46 6.78 21.87
N LEU A 249 -0.48 6.18 21.14
CA LEU A 249 -0.64 6.45 19.70
C LEU A 249 -1.00 7.91 19.45
N MET A 250 -1.85 8.51 20.28
CA MET A 250 -2.23 9.92 20.16
C MET A 250 -1.00 10.85 20.26
N LEU A 251 -0.04 10.51 21.12
CA LEU A 251 1.20 11.29 21.27
C LEU A 251 2.19 11.09 20.11
N LEU A 252 2.19 9.91 19.47
CA LEU A 252 3.18 9.54 18.45
C LEU A 252 2.65 9.63 17.01
N ALA A 253 1.34 9.70 16.81
CA ALA A 253 0.70 9.71 15.51
C ALA A 253 0.70 11.10 14.87
N PHE A 254 0.85 11.13 13.55
CA PHE A 254 0.52 12.34 12.79
C PHE A 254 -0.97 12.63 12.87
N SER A 255 -1.32 13.91 12.75
CA SER A 255 -2.71 14.29 12.50
C SER A 255 -3.21 13.64 11.21
N LEU A 256 -4.51 13.34 11.12
CA LEU A 256 -5.09 12.76 9.90
C LEU A 256 -4.82 13.63 8.68
N LYS A 257 -4.89 14.96 8.84
CA LYS A 257 -4.56 15.94 7.80
C LYS A 257 -3.11 15.82 7.34
N GLU A 258 -2.16 15.83 8.26
CA GLU A 258 -0.74 15.70 7.89
C GLU A 258 -0.46 14.35 7.23
N SER A 259 -1.08 13.26 7.70
CA SER A 259 -0.97 11.96 7.05
C SER A 259 -1.52 12.00 5.63
N ALA A 260 -2.65 12.66 5.41
CA ALA A 260 -3.28 12.80 4.09
C ALA A 260 -2.37 13.58 3.12
N GLU A 261 -1.86 14.75 3.56
CA GLU A 261 -0.94 15.59 2.78
C GLU A 261 0.34 14.83 2.39
N ARG A 262 0.87 14.01 3.31
CA ARG A 262 2.06 13.16 3.08
C ARG A 262 1.82 12.05 2.06
N TYR A 263 0.63 11.46 2.04
CA TYR A 263 0.32 10.43 1.05
C TYR A 263 -0.04 11.02 -0.30
N LEU A 264 -0.69 12.19 -0.33
CA LEU A 264 -0.87 12.96 -1.57
C LEU A 264 0.49 13.26 -2.23
N TYR A 265 1.48 13.66 -1.43
CA TYR A 265 2.85 13.85 -1.90
C TYR A 265 3.48 12.57 -2.46
N GLN A 266 3.30 11.43 -1.79
CA GLN A 266 3.86 10.16 -2.24
C GLN A 266 3.27 9.68 -3.57
N VAL A 267 1.97 9.93 -3.80
CA VAL A 267 1.30 9.49 -5.04
C VAL A 267 1.45 10.48 -6.20
N THR A 268 2.02 11.68 -5.99
CA THR A 268 2.11 12.71 -7.04
C THR A 268 3.50 13.33 -7.25
N SER A 269 4.40 13.29 -6.27
CA SER A 269 5.67 14.03 -6.40
C SER A 269 6.66 13.33 -7.33
N GLY A 270 7.23 14.10 -8.26
CA GLY A 270 8.35 13.67 -9.10
C GLY A 270 9.64 13.41 -8.32
N ALA A 271 9.71 13.82 -7.05
CA ALA A 271 10.83 13.49 -6.18
C ALA A 271 10.93 11.99 -5.86
N ILE A 272 9.85 11.23 -6.00
CA ILE A 272 9.81 9.77 -5.78
C ILE A 272 9.56 9.11 -7.15
N GLY A 273 10.38 9.47 -8.13
CA GLY A 273 10.28 9.01 -9.52
C GLY A 273 9.04 9.50 -10.27
N GLY A 274 8.97 9.16 -11.56
CA GLY A 274 7.84 9.45 -12.45
C GLY A 274 7.63 10.94 -12.74
N LYS A 275 6.50 11.27 -13.37
CA LYS A 275 6.08 12.66 -13.60
C LYS A 275 5.41 13.23 -12.35
N GLY A 276 5.54 14.55 -12.17
CA GLY A 276 4.85 15.32 -11.14
C GLY A 276 5.71 16.44 -10.55
N PRO A 277 5.17 17.19 -9.56
CA PRO A 277 5.88 18.35 -9.02
C PRO A 277 7.21 17.97 -8.35
N THR A 278 8.25 18.73 -8.69
CA THR A 278 9.59 18.62 -8.11
C THR A 278 9.99 19.91 -7.41
N LEU A 279 10.75 19.78 -6.31
CA LEU A 279 11.36 20.90 -5.60
C LEU A 279 12.89 20.79 -5.70
N PRO A 280 13.61 21.91 -5.91
CA PRO A 280 15.08 21.88 -5.99
C PRO A 280 15.71 21.21 -4.76
N GLY A 281 16.66 20.30 -5.01
CA GLY A 281 17.40 19.60 -3.95
C GLY A 281 16.64 18.46 -3.26
N ILE A 282 15.40 18.16 -3.64
CA ILE A 282 14.63 17.03 -3.11
C ILE A 282 14.52 15.96 -4.18
N VAL A 283 15.42 14.97 -4.12
CA VAL A 283 15.42 13.81 -5.03
C VAL A 283 15.52 12.55 -4.19
N GLY A 284 14.47 11.74 -4.23
CA GLY A 284 14.42 10.42 -3.65
C GLY A 284 15.30 9.45 -4.42
N ARG A 285 15.75 8.38 -3.74
CA ARG A 285 16.57 7.32 -4.34
C ARG A 285 15.93 5.96 -4.09
N THR A 286 16.01 5.09 -5.09
CA THR A 286 15.56 3.70 -4.99
C THR A 286 16.44 2.92 -4.02
N THR A 287 16.05 1.67 -3.71
CA THR A 287 16.85 0.70 -2.96
C THR A 287 18.22 0.42 -3.58
N ARG A 288 18.39 0.69 -4.88
CA ARG A 288 19.69 0.62 -5.60
C ARG A 288 20.43 1.95 -5.67
N GLY A 289 19.80 3.04 -5.24
CA GLY A 289 20.40 4.37 -5.27
C GLY A 289 20.13 5.18 -6.53
N GLU A 290 19.27 4.68 -7.41
CA GLU A 290 18.90 5.35 -8.65
C GLU A 290 17.81 6.40 -8.41
N PRO A 291 17.72 7.47 -9.23
CA PRO A 291 16.68 8.48 -9.11
C PRO A 291 15.31 8.03 -9.69
N SER A 292 15.30 6.95 -10.47
CA SER A 292 14.14 6.33 -11.12
C SER A 292 14.47 4.88 -11.48
N GLY A 293 13.47 4.06 -11.81
CA GLY A 293 13.68 2.66 -12.17
C GLY A 293 14.08 1.81 -10.96
N GLY A 294 13.13 1.06 -10.42
CA GLY A 294 13.30 0.28 -9.19
C GLY A 294 12.39 0.73 -8.05
N LEU A 295 12.60 0.14 -6.87
CA LEU A 295 11.75 0.33 -5.70
C LEU A 295 12.21 1.50 -4.84
N PHE A 296 11.28 2.37 -4.44
CA PHE A 296 11.49 3.36 -3.39
C PHE A 296 10.96 2.85 -2.05
N LEU A 297 11.80 2.83 -1.02
CA LEU A 297 11.33 2.68 0.37
C LEU A 297 11.12 4.06 0.96
N VAL A 298 9.88 4.40 1.30
CA VAL A 298 9.52 5.75 1.74
C VAL A 298 9.15 5.72 3.22
N SER A 299 9.83 6.53 4.02
CA SER A 299 9.57 6.62 5.45
C SER A 299 8.28 7.40 5.75
N LYS A 300 7.83 7.38 7.01
CA LYS A 300 6.73 8.20 7.52
C LYS A 300 6.91 9.71 7.30
N LYS A 301 8.16 10.13 7.05
CA LYS A 301 8.59 11.51 6.83
C LYS A 301 8.83 11.82 5.33
N CYS A 302 8.38 10.94 4.45
CA CYS A 302 8.46 11.03 2.98
C CYS A 302 9.87 11.09 2.40
N ASP A 303 10.91 10.80 3.19
CA ASP A 303 12.26 10.58 2.68
C ASP A 303 12.49 9.12 2.32
N THR A 304 13.34 8.91 1.31
CA THR A 304 13.66 7.58 0.81
C THR A 304 14.80 6.95 1.60
N VAL A 305 14.68 5.66 1.91
CA VAL A 305 15.68 4.88 2.65
C VAL A 305 16.23 3.77 1.74
N LYS A 306 17.55 3.63 1.65
CA LYS A 306 18.15 2.54 0.86
C LYS A 306 18.12 1.19 1.57
N ASN A 307 18.32 1.20 2.89
CA ASN A 307 18.48 0.00 3.73
C ASN A 307 19.48 -1.04 3.18
N GLU A 308 20.54 -0.56 2.51
CA GLU A 308 21.41 -1.37 1.65
C GLU A 308 22.09 -2.54 2.40
N LYS A 309 22.56 -2.32 3.63
CA LYS A 309 23.21 -3.37 4.43
C LYS A 309 22.32 -4.60 4.62
N GLN A 310 21.03 -4.40 4.88
CA GLN A 310 20.11 -5.50 5.11
C GLN A 310 19.60 -6.09 3.80
N LEU A 311 19.25 -5.24 2.83
CA LEU A 311 18.75 -5.69 1.53
C LEU A 311 19.81 -6.45 0.74
N ALA A 312 21.08 -6.04 0.77
CA ALA A 312 22.17 -6.79 0.14
C ALA A 312 22.22 -8.24 0.64
N LYS A 313 22.06 -8.44 1.96
CA LYS A 313 22.00 -9.79 2.55
C LYS A 313 20.73 -10.54 2.09
N LEU A 314 19.57 -9.91 2.21
CA LEU A 314 18.28 -10.54 1.88
C LEU A 314 18.15 -10.91 0.40
N ARG A 315 18.69 -10.10 -0.52
CA ARG A 315 18.75 -10.38 -1.95
C ARG A 315 19.44 -11.71 -2.22
N VAL A 316 20.58 -11.96 -1.57
CA VAL A 316 21.35 -13.20 -1.70
C VAL A 316 20.67 -14.37 -0.99
N THR A 317 20.15 -14.16 0.22
CA THR A 317 19.71 -15.28 1.08
C THR A 317 18.24 -15.66 0.93
N ALA A 318 17.40 -14.80 0.36
CA ALA A 318 15.95 -14.95 0.48
C ALA A 318 15.14 -14.58 -0.78
N GLN A 319 15.60 -13.68 -1.64
CA GLN A 319 14.76 -13.11 -2.70
C GLN A 319 14.20 -14.17 -3.66
N ASP A 320 15.01 -15.14 -4.09
CA ASP A 320 14.53 -16.21 -4.97
C ASP A 320 13.57 -17.19 -4.27
N ALA A 321 13.84 -17.52 -3.00
CA ALA A 321 12.95 -18.38 -2.21
C ALA A 321 11.58 -17.71 -1.98
N VAL A 322 11.58 -16.41 -1.65
CA VAL A 322 10.36 -15.59 -1.52
C VAL A 322 9.62 -15.56 -2.86
N TRP A 323 10.31 -15.31 -3.96
CA TRP A 323 9.69 -15.27 -5.28
C TRP A 323 9.07 -16.62 -5.68
N ALA A 324 9.78 -17.72 -5.47
CA ALA A 324 9.27 -19.06 -5.74
C ALA A 324 8.00 -19.35 -4.92
N LYS A 325 7.98 -18.96 -3.63
CA LYS A 325 6.81 -19.11 -2.77
C LYS A 325 5.62 -18.26 -3.23
N VAL A 326 5.87 -17.01 -3.64
CA VAL A 326 4.86 -16.14 -4.24
C VAL A 326 4.27 -16.79 -5.48
N ARG A 327 5.11 -17.23 -6.43
CA ARG A 327 4.65 -17.87 -7.66
C ARG A 327 3.87 -19.16 -7.37
N GLN A 328 4.28 -19.96 -6.39
CA GLN A 328 3.53 -21.14 -5.96
C GLN A 328 2.08 -20.78 -5.55
N ILE A 329 1.90 -19.68 -4.84
CA ILE A 329 0.60 -19.29 -4.26
C ILE A 329 -0.28 -18.53 -5.25
N ILE A 330 0.28 -17.54 -5.97
CA ILE A 330 -0.53 -16.62 -6.77
C ILE A 330 -0.75 -17.07 -8.22
N THR A 331 0.08 -17.99 -8.77
CA THR A 331 -0.01 -18.41 -10.19
C THR A 331 -1.41 -18.83 -10.63
N PRO A 332 -2.23 -19.54 -9.83
CA PRO A 332 -3.61 -19.88 -10.23
C PRO A 332 -4.54 -18.66 -10.42
N TYR A 333 -4.13 -17.48 -9.96
CA TYR A 333 -4.94 -16.26 -9.89
C TYR A 333 -4.42 -15.11 -10.76
N VAL A 334 -3.29 -15.28 -11.46
CA VAL A 334 -2.65 -14.28 -12.33
C VAL A 334 -2.60 -14.75 -13.78
#